data_AF-A0A073K6E0-F1
#
_entry.id   AF-A0A073K6E0-F1
#
_cell.length_a   1.000
_cell.length_b   1.000
_cell.length_c   1.000
_cell.angle_alpha   90.00
_cell.angle_beta   90.00
_cell.angle_gamma   90.00
#
_symmetry.space_group_name_H-M   'P 1'
#
loop_
_entity.id
_entity.type
_entity.pdbx_description
1 polymer ?
#
loop_
_entity_poly.entity_id
_entity_poly.type
_entity_poly.pdbx_seq_one_letter_code
_entity_poly.pdbx_strand_id
1 'polypeptide(L)' 'MPEEYKANPDDRSDNAEKLQEMVQNTIDNFNEAKETAELSNEKDRAAIEAKNQRRLESIDSLKSEIKDES' A
#
# COMPACT_ATOMS: atom_id res chain seq x y z
N MET A 1 -39.17 -19.47 -5.51
CA MET A 1 -38.53 -19.04 -4.25
C MET A 1 -37.31 -18.22 -4.65
N PRO A 2 -37.29 -16.89 -4.42
CA PRO A 2 -36.09 -16.13 -4.71
C PRO A 2 -35.08 -16.40 -3.60
N GLU A 3 -33.89 -16.87 -3.97
CA GLU A 3 -32.78 -17.06 -3.06
C GLU A 3 -32.43 -15.71 -2.41
N GLU A 4 -32.59 -15.63 -1.09
CA GLU A 4 -32.03 -14.54 -0.30
C GLU A 4 -30.52 -14.55 -0.51
N TYR A 5 -30.03 -13.62 -1.33
CA TYR A 5 -28.61 -13.29 -1.40
C TYR A 5 -28.25 -12.61 -0.08
N LYS A 6 -28.04 -13.42 0.97
CA LYS A 6 -27.39 -12.98 2.19
C LYS A 6 -26.03 -12.46 1.75
N ALA A 7 -25.85 -11.14 1.80
CA ALA A 7 -24.51 -10.58 1.81
C ALA A 7 -23.77 -11.33 2.92
N ASN A 8 -22.74 -12.10 2.55
CA ASN A 8 -21.82 -12.64 3.54
C ASN A 8 -21.44 -11.46 4.45
N PRO A 9 -21.34 -11.65 5.77
CA PRO A 9 -20.69 -10.63 6.59
C PRO A 9 -19.36 -10.35 5.89
N ASP A 10 -19.19 -9.15 5.34
CA ASP A 10 -17.96 -8.76 4.64
C ASP A 10 -16.81 -9.29 5.48
N ASP A 11 -16.08 -10.27 4.93
CA ASP A 11 -15.00 -10.92 5.66
C ASP A 11 -13.87 -9.90 5.64
N ARG A 12 -13.93 -8.96 6.58
CA ARG A 12 -13.02 -7.79 6.66
C ARG A 12 -11.57 -8.26 6.81
N SER A 13 -11.38 -9.52 7.19
CA SER A 13 -10.13 -10.27 7.15
C SER A 13 -9.47 -10.23 5.75
N ASP A 14 -10.25 -10.39 4.67
CA ASP A 14 -9.74 -10.37 3.29
C ASP A 14 -9.23 -8.98 2.89
N ASN A 15 -9.86 -7.92 3.39
CA ASN A 15 -9.43 -6.54 3.12
C ASN A 15 -8.15 -6.22 3.89
N ALA A 16 -8.06 -6.58 5.17
CA ALA A 16 -6.83 -6.43 5.96
C ALA A 16 -5.63 -7.16 5.33
N GLU A 17 -5.83 -8.38 4.81
CA GLU A 17 -4.77 -9.15 4.14
C GLU A 17 -4.31 -8.48 2.84
N LYS A 18 -5.25 -8.01 2.00
CA LYS A 18 -4.92 -7.25 0.78
C LYS A 18 -4.23 -5.93 1.08
N LEU A 19 -4.67 -5.20 2.10
CA LEU A 19 -4.05 -3.96 2.53
C LEU A 19 -2.62 -4.21 3.02
N GLN A 20 -2.39 -5.29 3.78
CA GLN A 20 -1.05 -5.71 4.20
C GLN A 20 -0.15 -6.05 3.00
N GLU A 21 -0.67 -6.78 2.01
CA GLU A 21 0.05 -7.09 0.77
C GLU A 21 0.43 -5.81 0.01
N MET A 22 -0.51 -4.86 -0.14
CA MET A 22 -0.25 -3.57 -0.77
C MET A 22 0.80 -2.75 -0.02
N VAL A 23 0.79 -2.75 1.31
CA VAL A 23 1.82 -2.10 2.13
C VAL A 23 3.18 -2.74 1.88
N GLN A 24 3.28 -4.06 1.90
CA GLN A 24 4.54 -4.79 1.66
C GLN A 24 5.08 -4.49 0.26
N ASN A 25 4.23 -4.61 -0.78
CA ASN A 25 4.58 -4.26 -2.15
C ASN A 25 5.05 -2.80 -2.27
N THR A 26 4.44 -1.87 -1.54
CA THR A 26 4.83 -0.45 -1.59
C THR A 26 6.18 -0.22 -0.89
N ILE A 27 6.47 -0.94 0.19
CA ILE A 27 7.77 -0.91 0.87
C ILE A 27 8.88 -1.47 -0.03
N ASP A 28 8.62 -2.59 -0.71
CA ASP A 28 9.61 -3.18 -1.62
C ASP A 28 9.89 -2.25 -2.78
N ASN A 29 8.85 -1.68 -3.39
CA ASN A 29 8.98 -0.64 -4.42
C ASN A 29 9.73 0.62 -3.93
N PHE A 30 9.58 0.98 -2.65
CA PHE A 30 10.32 2.10 -2.06
C PHE A 30 11.81 1.78 -1.94
N ASN A 31 12.15 0.57 -1.48
CA ASN A 31 13.54 0.12 -1.33
C ASN A 31 14.24 0.02 -2.70
N GLU A 32 13.61 -0.62 -3.69
CA GLU A 32 14.14 -0.70 -5.05
C GLU A 32 14.34 0.69 -5.68
N ALA A 33 13.35 1.57 -5.49
CA ALA A 33 13.46 2.94 -5.99
C ALA A 33 14.58 3.70 -5.29
N LYS A 34 14.78 3.49 -3.98
CA LYS A 34 15.87 4.13 -3.23
C LYS A 34 17.25 3.66 -3.73
N GLU A 35 17.42 2.36 -3.94
CA GLU A 35 18.67 1.82 -4.50
C GLU A 35 18.93 2.38 -5.91
N THR A 36 17.88 2.48 -6.73
CA THR A 36 17.96 3.13 -8.04
C THR A 36 18.34 4.61 -7.92
N ALA A 37 17.79 5.33 -6.93
CA ALA A 37 18.06 6.74 -6.69
C ALA A 37 19.52 7.01 -6.29
N GLU A 38 20.16 6.08 -5.57
CA GLU A 38 21.58 6.16 -5.20
C GLU A 38 22.51 6.04 -6.43
N LEU A 39 22.07 5.33 -7.46
CA LEU A 39 22.77 5.18 -8.75
C LEU A 39 22.38 6.25 -9.78
N SER A 40 21.36 7.05 -9.49
CA SER A 40 20.79 8.06 -10.39
C SER A 40 21.44 9.42 -10.23
N ASN A 41 21.21 10.31 -11.20
CA ASN A 41 21.60 11.72 -11.11
C ASN A 41 20.71 12.49 -10.12
N GLU A 42 21.13 13.69 -9.68
CA GLU A 42 20.39 14.50 -8.69
C GLU A 42 18.94 14.79 -9.07
N LYS A 43 18.65 14.99 -10.36
CA LYS A 43 17.30 15.29 -10.85
C LYS A 43 16.38 14.08 -10.73
N ASP A 44 16.85 12.91 -11.16
CA ASP A 44 16.11 11.66 -11.09
C ASP A 44 15.95 11.21 -9.64
N ARG A 45 16.99 11.39 -8.82
CA ARG A 45 16.93 11.16 -7.38
C ARG A 45 15.84 11.99 -6.70
N ALA A 46 15.76 13.30 -6.98
CA ALA A 46 14.72 14.15 -6.41
C ALA A 46 13.31 13.72 -6.83
N ALA A 47 13.13 13.28 -8.08
CA ALA A 47 11.86 12.75 -8.55
C ALA A 47 11.47 11.43 -7.85
N ILE A 48 12.46 10.54 -7.63
CA ILE A 48 12.26 9.29 -6.91
C ILE A 48 11.94 9.56 -5.44
N GLU A 49 12.66 10.46 -4.76
CA GLU A 49 12.40 10.85 -3.38
C GLU A 49 10.98 11.44 -3.22
N ALA A 50 10.56 12.32 -4.12
CA ALA A 50 9.20 12.86 -4.12
C ALA A 50 8.12 11.77 -4.31
N LYS A 51 8.37 10.78 -5.17
CA LYS A 51 7.45 9.64 -5.35
C LYS A 51 7.42 8.75 -4.11
N ASN A 52 8.57 8.53 -3.49
CA ASN A 52 8.74 7.77 -2.26
C ASN A 52 8.02 8.43 -1.07
N GLN A 53 8.03 9.76 -1.00
CA GLN A 53 7.30 10.48 0.05
C GLN A 53 5.78 10.27 -0.05
N ARG A 54 5.22 10.31 -1.27
CA ARG A 54 3.80 9.99 -1.49
C ARG A 54 3.47 8.53 -1.15
N ARG A 55 4.39 7.60 -1.43
CA ARG A 55 4.24 6.18 -1.04
C ARG A 55 4.16 6.01 0.47
N LEU A 56 4.95 6.77 1.24
CA LEU A 56 4.89 6.74 2.70
C LEU A 56 3.54 7.25 3.22
N GLU A 57 3.01 8.33 2.66
CA GLU A 57 1.66 8.82 2.99
C GLU A 57 0.59 7.77 2.66
N SER A 58 0.69 7.10 1.51
CA SER A 58 -0.20 5.99 1.17
C SER A 58 -0.08 4.82 2.15
N ILE A 59 1.14 4.42 2.53
CA ILE A 59 1.36 3.35 3.52
C ILE A 59 0.74 3.72 4.87
N ASP A 60 0.88 4.96 5.32
CA ASP A 60 0.32 5.41 6.59
C ASP A 60 -1.20 5.35 6.59
N SER A 61 -1.84 5.82 5.52
CA SER A 61 -3.29 5.69 5.32
C SER A 61 -3.73 4.23 5.29
N LEU A 62 -3.04 3.37 4.53
CA LEU A 62 -3.34 1.93 4.47
C LEU A 62 -3.18 1.25 5.83
N LYS A 63 -2.16 1.62 6.61
CA LYS A 63 -1.97 1.12 7.98
C LYS A 63 -3.07 1.57 8.92
N SER A 64 -3.57 2.81 8.76
CA SER A 64 -4.71 3.29 9.52
C SER A 64 -5.99 2.51 9.16
N GLU A 65 -6.23 2.26 7.88
CA GLU A 65 -7.35 1.44 7.41
C GLU A 65 -7.28 0.00 7.95
N ILE A 66 -6.12 -0.66 7.87
CA ILE A 66 -5.94 -2.01 8.44
C ILE A 66 -6.29 -2.03 9.91
N LYS A 67 -5.89 -0.99 10.67
CA LYS A 67 -6.13 -0.91 12.10
C LYS A 67 -7.60 -0.64 12.46
N ASP A 68 -8.30 0.11 11.62
CA ASP A 68 -9.74 0.36 11.78
C ASP A 68 -10.59 -0.84 11.33
N GLU A 69 -10.08 -1.67 10.41
CA GLU A 69 -10.73 -2.91 9.97
C GLU A 69 -10.43 -4.14 10.85
N SER A 70 -9.31 -4.16 11.58
CA SER A 70 -8.86 -5.26 12.46
C SER A 70 -9.59 -5.39 13.80
#